data_AF-A0A151AFY0-F1
#
_entry.id   AF-A0A151AFY0-F1
#
_cell.length_a   1.000
_cell.length_b   1.000
_cell.length_c   1.000
_cell.angle_alpha   90.00
_cell.angle_beta   90.00
_cell.angle_gamma   90.00
#
_symmetry.space_group_name_H-M   'P 1'
#
loop_
_entity.id
_entity.type
_entity.pdbx_description
1 polymer ?
#
loop_
_entity_poly.entity_id
_entity_poly.type
_entity_poly.pdbx_seq_one_letter_code
_entity_poly.pdbx_strand_id
1 'polypeptide(L)'
;MPVFSYVTDAMVQSNVPQPTAERQRELASTLGVGGPTTGERLTVDRLREEIDADPDDSFVSMGEAIRNDLSGRLDADLLAAALPEIVAQVGRVPEVREAGIPGGKTGPEALYRGLVEPAWRVYHHLEDVGFFESVEANLPAFTPEHIAGTARELVRAEPLSTTLEECGFDERERMVLMMNVANNDTRLSRWTPTREIPEGVEFEVEYVPPLQQRAMGGALLWVQALDEHLWRKEILITDAILDDVRWDTKAMLGGLYLMALAAHDIAAGADGSLTDAQLTAALTAGTAVTIVNQEELMQDAFWITEEKRKPSEASGREEELPWQ
;
A
#
# COMPACT_ATOMS: atom_id res chain seq x y z
N MET A 1 -8.42 19.30 46.01
CA MET A 1 -9.22 18.59 45.00
C MET A 1 -8.48 18.68 43.67
N PRO A 2 -7.90 17.59 43.15
CA PRO A 2 -7.50 17.55 41.75
C PRO A 2 -8.68 17.02 40.91
N VAL A 3 -9.07 17.78 39.90
CA VAL A 3 -10.03 17.34 38.89
C VAL A 3 -9.25 16.55 37.84
N PHE A 4 -9.48 15.24 37.82
CA PHE A 4 -9.04 14.37 36.73
C PHE A 4 -9.84 14.72 35.47
N SER A 5 -9.16 15.27 34.45
CA SER A 5 -9.70 15.32 33.10
C SER A 5 -9.44 13.97 32.46
N TYR A 6 -10.47 13.12 32.47
CA TYR A 6 -10.55 11.94 31.62
C TYR A 6 -10.79 12.45 30.19
N VAL A 7 -9.73 12.53 29.39
CA VAL A 7 -9.89 12.47 27.93
C VAL A 7 -10.11 10.99 27.64
N THR A 8 -11.38 10.62 27.47
CA THR A 8 -11.77 9.29 27.03
C THR A 8 -11.37 9.11 25.57
N ASP A 9 -10.50 8.13 25.39
CA ASP A 9 -9.93 7.54 24.17
C ASP A 9 -10.98 6.86 23.28
N ALA A 10 -12.09 7.53 22.99
CA ALA A 10 -13.20 6.96 22.23
C ALA A 10 -13.70 7.92 21.14
N MET A 11 -13.62 7.43 19.90
CA MET A 11 -14.22 7.95 18.66
C MET A 11 -13.32 8.82 17.76
N VAL A 12 -12.14 8.30 17.40
CA VAL A 12 -11.80 8.22 15.98
C VAL A 12 -12.17 6.80 15.55
N GLN A 13 -13.40 6.60 15.05
CA GLN A 13 -13.71 5.33 14.39
C GLN A 13 -12.80 5.26 13.16
N SER A 14 -11.83 4.34 13.17
CA SER A 14 -10.98 4.11 12.00
C SER A 14 -11.88 3.61 10.87
N ASN A 15 -12.22 4.50 9.92
CA ASN A 15 -12.95 4.18 8.69
C ASN A 15 -12.05 3.42 7.70
N VAL A 16 -11.23 2.51 8.21
CA VAL A 16 -10.64 1.42 7.42
C VAL A 16 -11.82 0.56 6.93
N PRO A 17 -11.77 -0.09 5.77
CA PRO A 17 -12.78 -1.08 5.41
C PRO A 17 -12.82 -2.21 6.47
N GLN A 18 -14.01 -2.60 6.94
CA GLN A 18 -14.12 -3.77 7.84
C GLN A 18 -13.93 -5.03 6.99
N PRO A 19 -12.94 -5.90 7.30
CA PRO A 19 -12.80 -7.15 6.57
C PRO A 19 -14.06 -8.00 6.73
N THR A 20 -14.75 -8.29 5.63
CA THR A 20 -15.93 -9.16 5.67
C THR A 20 -15.50 -10.58 6.05
N ALA A 21 -16.41 -11.36 6.65
CA ALA A 21 -16.15 -12.76 6.95
C ALA A 21 -15.81 -13.58 5.70
N GLU A 22 -16.27 -13.14 4.53
CA GLU A 22 -15.91 -13.73 3.24
C GLU A 22 -14.45 -13.46 2.86
N ARG A 23 -13.99 -12.21 2.94
CA ARG A 23 -12.59 -11.86 2.67
C ARG A 23 -11.62 -12.54 3.64
N GLN A 24 -12.02 -12.71 4.90
CA GLN A 24 -11.23 -13.48 5.88
C GLN A 24 -11.15 -14.98 5.54
N ARG A 25 -12.25 -15.58 5.05
CA ARG A 25 -12.25 -16.98 4.60
C ARG A 25 -11.41 -17.18 3.34
N GLU A 26 -11.48 -16.24 2.41
CA GLU A 26 -10.65 -16.23 1.21
C GLU A 26 -9.16 -16.13 1.57
N LEU A 27 -8.78 -15.20 2.46
CA LEU A 27 -7.40 -15.08 2.95
C LEU A 27 -6.91 -16.40 3.58
N ALA A 28 -7.72 -17.00 4.47
CA ALA A 28 -7.38 -18.28 5.08
C ALA A 28 -7.23 -19.40 4.04
N SER A 29 -8.09 -19.43 3.02
CA SER A 29 -7.99 -20.37 1.91
C SER A 29 -6.71 -20.18 1.09
N THR A 30 -6.32 -18.94 0.78
CA THR A 30 -5.09 -18.63 0.04
C THR A 30 -3.85 -19.05 0.83
N LEU A 31 -3.85 -18.81 2.14
CA LEU A 31 -2.74 -19.18 3.01
C LEU A 31 -2.68 -20.70 3.28
N GLY A 32 -3.79 -21.42 3.08
CA GLY A 32 -3.89 -22.86 3.33
C GLY A 32 -4.11 -23.18 4.81
N VAL A 33 -4.72 -22.25 5.56
CA VAL A 33 -4.93 -22.33 7.01
C VAL A 33 -6.41 -22.47 7.37
N GLY A 34 -6.71 -22.75 8.63
CA GLY A 34 -8.07 -22.86 9.12
C GLY A 34 -8.80 -21.51 9.07
N GLY A 35 -9.96 -21.46 8.41
CA GLY A 35 -10.80 -20.25 8.40
C GLY A 35 -11.25 -19.82 9.81
N PRO A 36 -11.71 -18.56 9.98
CA PRO A 36 -12.29 -18.11 11.23
C PRO A 36 -13.56 -18.92 11.57
N THR A 37 -13.72 -19.28 12.85
CA THR A 37 -14.96 -19.89 13.35
C THR A 37 -16.00 -18.80 13.63
N THR A 38 -17.27 -19.18 13.80
CA THR A 38 -18.37 -18.23 14.03
C THR A 38 -18.11 -17.37 15.27
N GLY A 39 -17.83 -16.08 15.08
CA GLY A 39 -17.60 -15.10 16.16
C GLY A 39 -16.14 -14.77 16.44
N GLU A 40 -15.19 -15.47 15.81
CA GLU A 40 -13.75 -15.18 15.90
C GLU A 40 -13.26 -14.43 14.67
N ARG A 41 -12.31 -13.50 14.87
CA ARG A 41 -11.62 -12.79 13.78
C ARG A 41 -10.26 -13.42 13.55
N LEU A 42 -9.84 -13.45 12.28
CA LEU A 42 -8.48 -13.83 11.93
C LEU A 42 -7.52 -12.69 12.31
N THR A 43 -6.41 -13.03 12.97
CA THR A 43 -5.35 -12.12 13.42
C THR A 43 -4.02 -12.50 12.77
N VAL A 44 -3.06 -11.56 12.72
CA VAL A 44 -1.73 -11.85 12.16
C VAL A 44 -1.01 -12.90 12.99
N ASP A 45 -1.11 -12.82 14.32
CA ASP A 45 -0.45 -13.77 15.23
C ASP A 45 -1.01 -15.19 15.08
N ARG A 46 -2.33 -15.34 14.94
CA ARG A 46 -2.94 -16.64 14.67
C ARG A 46 -2.47 -17.22 13.34
N LEU A 47 -2.38 -16.39 12.30
CA LEU A 47 -1.86 -16.82 11.01
C LEU A 47 -0.41 -17.29 11.12
N ARG A 48 0.40 -16.62 11.95
CA ARG A 48 1.79 -17.01 12.19
C ARG A 48 1.90 -18.34 12.92
N GLU A 49 1.01 -18.62 13.87
CA GLU A 49 0.95 -19.90 14.57
C GLU A 49 0.56 -21.07 13.65
N GLU A 50 -0.30 -20.83 12.66
CA GLU A 50 -0.77 -21.89 11.73
C GLU A 50 0.17 -22.10 10.53
N ILE A 51 0.98 -21.11 10.16
CA ILE A 51 1.95 -21.19 9.05
C ILE A 51 3.31 -21.63 9.60
N ASP A 52 3.46 -22.94 9.79
CA ASP A 52 4.72 -23.58 10.18
C ASP A 52 5.33 -24.30 8.96
N ALA A 53 6.14 -23.58 8.19
CA ALA A 53 6.85 -24.10 7.01
C ALA A 53 8.23 -23.45 6.91
N ASP A 54 9.20 -24.12 6.30
CA ASP A 54 10.51 -23.54 5.96
C ASP A 54 10.35 -22.38 4.96
N PRO A 55 11.31 -21.43 4.88
CA PRO A 55 11.30 -20.40 3.83
C PRO A 55 11.15 -21.03 2.44
N ASP A 56 10.36 -20.41 1.57
CA ASP A 56 10.24 -20.88 0.19
C ASP A 56 11.59 -20.68 -0.54
N ASP A 57 12.24 -21.79 -0.94
CA ASP A 57 13.52 -21.77 -1.64
C ASP A 57 13.51 -20.89 -2.91
N SER A 58 12.36 -20.80 -3.58
CA SER A 58 12.17 -19.93 -4.74
C SER A 58 12.30 -18.46 -4.35
N PHE A 59 11.67 -18.06 -3.23
CA PHE A 59 11.74 -16.70 -2.70
C PHE A 59 13.14 -16.34 -2.22
N VAL A 60 13.84 -17.28 -1.58
CA VAL A 60 15.25 -17.13 -1.21
C VAL A 60 16.10 -16.85 -2.45
N SER A 61 15.99 -17.70 -3.48
CA SER A 61 16.76 -17.54 -4.71
C SER A 61 16.50 -16.22 -5.43
N MET A 62 15.24 -15.73 -5.44
CA MET A 62 14.90 -14.44 -6.03
C MET A 62 15.55 -13.28 -5.26
N GLY A 63 15.48 -13.32 -3.93
CA GLY A 63 16.02 -12.26 -3.08
C GLY A 63 17.55 -12.20 -3.15
N GLU A 64 18.21 -13.36 -3.16
CA GLU A 64 19.66 -13.46 -3.37
C GLU A 64 20.08 -12.85 -4.71
N ALA A 65 19.35 -13.14 -5.79
CA ALA A 65 19.64 -12.60 -7.12
C ALA A 65 19.51 -11.07 -7.15
N ILE A 66 18.42 -10.54 -6.60
CA ILE A 66 18.18 -9.08 -6.48
C ILE A 66 19.28 -8.42 -5.64
N ARG A 67 19.62 -9.00 -4.48
CA ARG A 67 20.66 -8.46 -3.60
C ARG A 67 22.02 -8.44 -4.29
N ASN A 68 22.37 -9.50 -5.01
CA ASN A 68 23.62 -9.60 -5.75
C ASN A 68 23.71 -8.57 -6.89
N ASP A 69 22.63 -8.35 -7.63
CA ASP A 69 22.60 -7.39 -8.73
C ASP A 69 22.77 -5.94 -8.26
N LEU A 70 22.22 -5.61 -7.10
CA LEU A 70 22.11 -4.24 -6.58
C LEU A 70 23.16 -3.90 -5.51
N SER A 71 23.91 -4.89 -5.02
CA SER A 71 24.95 -4.69 -4.02
C SER A 71 25.93 -3.59 -4.43
N GLY A 72 26.13 -2.62 -3.52
CA GLY A 72 27.04 -1.49 -3.73
C GLY A 72 26.55 -0.41 -4.69
N ARG A 73 25.31 -0.49 -5.20
CA ARG A 73 24.71 0.55 -6.06
C ARG A 73 23.80 1.51 -5.29
N LEU A 74 23.14 1.02 -4.24
CA LEU A 74 22.18 1.78 -3.45
C LEU A 74 22.89 2.71 -2.44
N ASP A 75 22.34 3.90 -2.27
CA ASP A 75 22.77 4.89 -1.29
C ASP A 75 22.10 4.59 0.05
N ALA A 76 22.82 3.88 0.92
CA ALA A 76 22.34 3.49 2.23
C ALA A 76 21.97 4.70 3.12
N ASP A 77 22.74 5.79 3.04
CA ASP A 77 22.51 6.98 3.86
C ASP A 77 21.22 7.70 3.43
N LEU A 78 20.99 7.81 2.12
CA LEU A 78 19.74 8.36 1.57
C LEU A 78 18.53 7.53 2.01
N LEU A 79 18.61 6.20 1.87
CA LEU A 79 17.52 5.30 2.22
C LEU A 79 17.25 5.30 3.73
N ALA A 80 18.30 5.28 4.56
CA ALA A 80 18.20 5.34 6.01
C ALA A 80 17.59 6.67 6.50
N ALA A 81 17.90 7.79 5.83
CA ALA A 81 17.30 9.08 6.13
C ALA A 81 15.84 9.17 5.67
N ALA A 82 15.50 8.58 4.52
CA ALA A 82 14.17 8.67 3.94
C ALA A 82 13.12 7.83 4.68
N LEU A 83 13.48 6.63 5.17
CA LEU A 83 12.55 5.73 5.87
C LEU A 83 11.79 6.39 7.04
N PRO A 84 12.44 7.02 8.05
CA PRO A 84 11.73 7.66 9.15
C PRO A 84 10.90 8.87 8.67
N GLU A 85 11.30 9.53 7.58
CA GLU A 85 10.49 10.59 6.99
C GLU A 85 9.21 10.05 6.34
N ILE A 86 9.27 8.91 5.63
CA ILE A 86 8.09 8.22 5.09
C ILE A 86 7.15 7.81 6.24
N VAL A 87 7.69 7.23 7.33
CA VAL A 87 6.92 6.89 8.54
C VAL A 87 6.20 8.10 9.09
N ALA A 88 6.89 9.25 9.20
CA ALA A 88 6.28 10.48 9.65
C ALA A 88 5.13 10.93 8.71
N GLN A 89 5.27 10.76 7.39
CA GLN A 89 4.17 11.07 6.46
C GLN A 89 2.99 10.13 6.61
N VAL A 90 3.20 8.83 6.81
CA VAL A 90 2.11 7.88 7.11
C VAL A 90 1.34 8.32 8.35
N GLY A 91 2.05 8.72 9.41
CA GLY A 91 1.46 9.23 10.66
C GLY A 91 0.67 10.54 10.49
N ARG A 92 0.95 11.34 9.46
CA ARG A 92 0.25 12.60 9.15
C ARG A 92 -1.02 12.41 8.32
N VAL A 93 -1.28 11.22 7.77
CA VAL A 93 -2.47 10.97 6.94
C VAL A 93 -3.79 11.32 7.66
N PRO A 94 -3.99 11.01 8.97
CA PRO A 94 -5.16 11.45 9.70
C PRO A 94 -5.31 12.98 9.75
N GLU A 95 -4.22 13.71 9.96
CA GLU A 95 -4.24 15.18 10.00
C GLU A 95 -4.65 15.76 8.63
N VAL A 96 -4.15 15.18 7.53
CA VAL A 96 -4.54 15.57 6.16
C VAL A 96 -6.02 15.28 5.92
N ARG A 97 -6.55 14.15 6.40
CA ARG A 97 -7.98 13.85 6.35
C ARG A 97 -8.82 14.86 7.14
N GLU A 98 -8.36 15.27 8.31
CA GLU A 98 -9.06 16.25 9.16
C GLU A 98 -9.10 17.64 8.53
N ALA A 99 -8.04 18.03 7.81
CA ALA A 99 -8.02 19.27 7.03
C ALA A 99 -9.06 19.29 5.90
N GLY A 100 -9.54 18.11 5.46
CA GLY A 100 -10.60 17.96 4.47
C GLY A 100 -10.12 18.28 3.05
N ILE A 101 -10.89 19.07 2.32
CA ILE A 101 -10.56 19.44 0.94
C ILE A 101 -9.49 20.54 0.98
N PRO A 102 -8.37 20.38 0.25
CA PRO A 102 -7.30 21.37 0.21
C PRO A 102 -7.82 22.76 -0.17
N GLY A 103 -7.59 23.75 0.68
CA GLY A 103 -8.01 25.14 0.44
C GLY A 103 -7.11 25.87 -0.55
N GLY A 104 -7.47 27.10 -0.91
CA GLY A 104 -6.57 28.00 -1.64
C GLY A 104 -7.29 28.93 -2.62
N LYS A 105 -6.68 30.11 -2.87
CA LYS A 105 -7.30 31.17 -3.70
C LYS A 105 -7.00 31.04 -5.19
N THR A 106 -5.83 30.51 -5.53
CA THR A 106 -5.33 30.41 -6.92
C THR A 106 -4.98 28.97 -7.32
N GLY A 107 -5.16 28.03 -6.40
CA GLY A 107 -4.83 26.61 -6.51
C GLY A 107 -4.79 25.99 -5.11
N PRO A 108 -4.78 24.66 -5.00
CA PRO A 108 -4.83 23.94 -3.73
C PRO A 108 -3.53 24.09 -2.94
N GLU A 109 -3.66 24.12 -1.62
CA GLU A 109 -2.57 23.85 -0.69
C GLU A 109 -1.99 22.45 -0.92
N ALA A 110 -0.69 22.28 -0.66
CA ALA A 110 0.03 21.04 -0.90
C ALA A 110 -0.11 20.08 0.29
N LEU A 111 -1.31 19.55 0.52
CA LEU A 111 -1.56 18.63 1.64
C LEU A 111 -1.08 17.22 1.29
N TYR A 112 -1.62 16.63 0.23
CA TYR A 112 -1.29 15.27 -0.21
C TYR A 112 0.05 15.20 -0.91
N ARG A 113 0.43 16.20 -1.71
CA ARG A 113 1.77 16.29 -2.32
C ARG A 113 2.87 16.25 -1.25
N GLY A 114 2.64 16.88 -0.10
CA GLY A 114 3.59 16.86 1.01
C GLY A 114 3.82 15.47 1.61
N LEU A 115 2.85 14.56 1.50
CA LEU A 115 2.96 13.19 2.04
C LEU A 115 3.92 12.31 1.25
N VAL A 116 4.13 12.58 -0.04
CA VAL A 116 4.93 11.73 -0.93
C VAL A 116 6.33 12.25 -1.20
N GLU A 117 6.67 13.46 -0.75
CA GLU A 117 7.97 14.08 -1.01
C GLU A 117 9.17 13.21 -0.59
N PRO A 118 9.18 12.56 0.59
CA PRO A 118 10.29 11.67 0.95
C PRO A 118 10.37 10.44 0.03
N ALA A 119 9.23 9.90 -0.39
CA ALA A 119 9.16 8.74 -1.24
C ALA A 119 9.56 9.05 -2.70
N TRP A 120 9.36 10.28 -3.18
CA TRP A 120 9.92 10.74 -4.47
C TRP A 120 11.45 10.71 -4.49
N ARG A 121 12.11 11.12 -3.40
CA ARG A 121 13.58 11.04 -3.29
C ARG A 121 14.07 9.59 -3.39
N VAL A 122 13.38 8.66 -2.71
CA VAL A 122 13.67 7.23 -2.83
C VAL A 122 13.45 6.77 -4.26
N TYR A 123 12.28 7.05 -4.84
CA TYR A 123 11.94 6.64 -6.20
C TYR A 123 12.99 7.07 -7.23
N HIS A 124 13.42 8.34 -7.21
CA HIS A 124 14.43 8.83 -8.14
C HIS A 124 15.78 8.16 -7.95
N HIS A 125 16.19 7.92 -6.70
CA HIS A 125 17.40 7.16 -6.43
C HIS A 125 17.31 5.72 -6.98
N LEU A 126 16.19 5.03 -6.75
CA LEU A 126 15.96 3.67 -7.24
C LEU A 126 15.96 3.62 -8.79
N GLU A 127 15.35 4.60 -9.43
CA GLU A 127 15.37 4.77 -10.89
C GLU A 127 16.81 4.96 -11.41
N ASP A 128 17.57 5.89 -10.81
CA ASP A 128 18.93 6.23 -11.24
C ASP A 128 19.92 5.06 -11.17
N VAL A 129 19.72 4.14 -10.22
CA VAL A 129 20.63 2.98 -10.01
C VAL A 129 20.18 1.70 -10.72
N GLY A 130 19.09 1.77 -11.49
CA GLY A 130 18.53 0.63 -12.23
C GLY A 130 17.90 -0.42 -11.32
N PHE A 131 17.34 0.01 -10.18
CA PHE A 131 16.72 -0.88 -9.20
C PHE A 131 15.55 -1.65 -9.80
N PHE A 132 14.64 -0.94 -10.47
CA PHE A 132 13.39 -1.52 -10.94
C PHE A 132 13.60 -2.54 -12.05
N GLU A 133 14.58 -2.33 -12.92
CA GLU A 133 14.98 -3.28 -13.96
C GLU A 133 15.52 -4.58 -13.35
N SER A 134 16.38 -4.49 -12.32
CA SER A 134 16.90 -5.67 -11.63
C SER A 134 15.79 -6.42 -10.89
N VAL A 135 14.89 -5.71 -10.22
CA VAL A 135 13.76 -6.34 -9.53
C VAL A 135 12.83 -7.04 -10.53
N GLU A 136 12.47 -6.42 -11.67
CA GLU A 136 11.61 -7.07 -12.67
C GLU A 136 12.30 -8.26 -13.37
N ALA A 137 13.62 -8.21 -13.56
CA ALA A 137 14.38 -9.31 -14.14
C ALA A 137 14.35 -10.57 -13.25
N ASN A 138 14.28 -10.39 -11.93
CA ASN A 138 14.38 -11.47 -10.95
C ASN A 138 13.04 -11.88 -10.31
N LEU A 139 11.98 -11.07 -10.46
CA LEU A 139 10.64 -11.42 -9.98
C LEU A 139 9.75 -11.99 -11.11
N PRO A 140 8.90 -12.99 -10.80
CA PRO A 140 7.90 -13.47 -11.73
C PRO A 140 6.72 -12.50 -11.85
N ALA A 141 5.86 -12.72 -12.84
CA ALA A 141 4.53 -12.11 -12.86
C ALA A 141 3.70 -12.53 -11.63
N PHE A 142 2.65 -11.77 -11.34
CA PHE A 142 1.68 -12.12 -10.30
C PHE A 142 0.87 -13.35 -10.70
N THR A 143 1.28 -14.52 -10.20
CA THR A 143 0.49 -15.76 -10.26
C THR A 143 -0.16 -16.05 -8.89
N PRO A 144 -1.23 -16.87 -8.84
CA PRO A 144 -1.85 -17.27 -7.57
C PRO A 144 -0.84 -17.92 -6.61
N GLU A 145 0.10 -18.73 -7.13
CA GLU A 145 1.14 -19.37 -6.33
C GLU A 145 2.12 -18.34 -5.75
N HIS A 146 2.59 -17.38 -6.56
CA HIS A 146 3.51 -16.34 -6.10
C HIS A 146 2.85 -15.42 -5.05
N ILE A 147 1.57 -15.12 -5.22
CA ILE A 147 0.78 -14.33 -4.26
C ILE A 147 0.60 -15.08 -2.95
N ALA A 148 0.25 -16.38 -3.01
CA ALA A 148 0.12 -17.20 -1.81
C ALA A 148 1.46 -17.33 -1.07
N GLY A 149 2.57 -17.54 -1.80
CA GLY A 149 3.93 -17.54 -1.25
C GLY A 149 4.27 -16.22 -0.57
N THR A 150 4.01 -15.10 -1.25
CA THR A 150 4.23 -13.74 -0.72
C THR A 150 3.45 -13.53 0.59
N ALA A 151 2.16 -13.88 0.61
CA ALA A 151 1.34 -13.70 1.79
C ALA A 151 1.83 -14.55 2.98
N ARG A 152 2.29 -15.78 2.74
CA ARG A 152 2.89 -16.62 3.79
C ARG A 152 4.18 -16.03 4.34
N GLU A 153 5.08 -15.58 3.47
CA GLU A 153 6.35 -14.98 3.90
C GLU A 153 6.13 -13.66 4.66
N LEU A 154 5.15 -12.85 4.27
CA LEU A 154 4.77 -11.63 5.02
C LEU A 154 4.30 -11.94 6.43
N VAL A 155 3.46 -12.96 6.63
CA VAL A 155 2.98 -13.35 7.98
C VAL A 155 4.14 -13.77 8.88
N ARG A 156 5.10 -14.49 8.30
CA ARG A 156 6.28 -15.01 8.99
C ARG A 156 7.32 -13.92 9.28
N ALA A 157 7.34 -12.87 8.48
CA ALA A 157 8.26 -11.76 8.63
C ALA A 157 7.85 -10.86 9.81
N GLU A 158 8.22 -11.26 11.03
CA GLU A 158 8.08 -10.43 12.23
C GLU A 158 8.65 -9.01 12.00
N PRO A 159 9.85 -8.82 11.41
CA PRO A 159 10.36 -7.50 11.11
C PRO A 159 9.39 -6.66 10.26
N LEU A 160 8.77 -7.21 9.22
CA LEU A 160 7.84 -6.48 8.36
C LEU A 160 6.55 -6.13 9.09
N SER A 161 6.02 -7.06 9.90
CA SER A 161 4.82 -6.82 10.71
C SER A 161 5.04 -5.75 11.78
N THR A 162 6.18 -5.78 12.48
CA THR A 162 6.58 -4.78 13.47
C THR A 162 6.81 -3.43 12.82
N THR A 163 7.48 -3.41 11.67
CA THR A 163 7.79 -2.14 11.00
C THR A 163 6.52 -1.44 10.50
N LEU A 164 5.52 -2.18 9.99
CA LEU A 164 4.22 -1.59 9.64
C LEU A 164 3.49 -1.05 10.89
N GLU A 165 3.61 -1.72 12.03
CA GLU A 165 3.05 -1.22 13.29
C GLU A 165 3.72 0.09 13.73
N GLU A 166 5.05 0.16 13.63
CA GLU A 166 5.83 1.38 13.89
C GLU A 166 5.50 2.51 12.89
N CYS A 167 5.10 2.17 11.66
CA CYS A 167 4.55 3.11 10.68
C CYS A 167 3.17 3.64 11.06
N GLY A 168 2.54 3.12 12.11
CA GLY A 168 1.20 3.50 12.56
C GLY A 168 0.07 2.69 11.92
N PHE A 169 0.35 1.50 11.38
CA PHE A 169 -0.69 0.56 10.96
C PHE A 169 -1.12 -0.31 12.14
N ASP A 170 -2.40 -0.22 12.51
CA ASP A 170 -2.95 -1.12 13.53
C ASP A 170 -3.07 -2.56 12.99
N GLU A 171 -3.37 -3.52 13.87
CA GLU A 171 -3.54 -4.92 13.47
C GLU A 171 -4.58 -5.12 12.36
N ARG A 172 -5.70 -4.39 12.43
CA ARG A 172 -6.77 -4.48 11.45
C ARG A 172 -6.31 -3.95 10.10
N GLU A 173 -5.61 -2.83 10.07
CA GLU A 173 -5.05 -2.27 8.85
C GLU A 173 -4.01 -3.21 8.23
N ARG A 174 -3.11 -3.79 9.04
CA ARG A 174 -2.16 -4.82 8.58
C ARG A 174 -2.87 -6.03 7.97
N MET A 175 -3.96 -6.50 8.57
CA MET A 175 -4.79 -7.57 7.99
C MET A 175 -5.40 -7.17 6.64
N VAL A 176 -5.88 -5.93 6.49
CA VAL A 176 -6.42 -5.45 5.20
C VAL A 176 -5.31 -5.35 4.16
N LEU A 177 -4.12 -4.87 4.50
CA LEU A 177 -2.98 -4.86 3.58
C LEU A 177 -2.61 -6.26 3.10
N MET A 178 -2.63 -7.24 4.00
CA MET A 178 -2.41 -8.64 3.63
C MET A 178 -3.50 -9.17 2.70
N MET A 179 -4.77 -8.81 2.92
CA MET A 179 -5.86 -9.16 1.99
C MET A 179 -5.70 -8.45 0.63
N ASN A 180 -5.15 -7.23 0.60
CA ASN A 180 -4.84 -6.55 -0.65
C ASN A 180 -3.85 -7.36 -1.49
N VAL A 181 -2.93 -8.08 -0.85
CA VAL A 181 -2.03 -9.02 -1.54
C VAL A 181 -2.77 -10.32 -1.88
N ALA A 182 -3.27 -11.04 -0.87
CA ALA A 182 -3.72 -12.43 -1.00
C ALA A 182 -5.04 -12.64 -1.76
N ASN A 183 -5.93 -11.65 -1.80
CA ASN A 183 -7.28 -11.78 -2.35
C ASN A 183 -7.46 -11.05 -3.70
N ASN A 184 -6.37 -10.60 -4.34
CA ASN A 184 -6.45 -9.83 -5.58
C ASN A 184 -5.66 -10.45 -6.74
N ASP A 185 -5.45 -11.76 -6.74
CA ASP A 185 -4.69 -12.49 -7.76
C ASP A 185 -5.15 -12.22 -9.20
N THR A 186 -6.45 -12.23 -9.43
CA THR A 186 -7.06 -12.00 -10.75
C THR A 186 -6.89 -10.56 -11.21
N ARG A 187 -6.80 -9.61 -10.28
CA ARG A 187 -6.55 -8.19 -10.59
C ARG A 187 -5.06 -7.96 -10.85
N LEU A 188 -4.22 -8.44 -9.94
CA LEU A 188 -2.77 -8.32 -10.01
C LEU A 188 -2.18 -9.01 -11.25
N SER A 189 -2.73 -10.14 -11.69
CA SER A 189 -2.31 -10.81 -12.92
C SER A 189 -2.52 -10.00 -14.20
N ARG A 190 -3.32 -8.92 -14.17
CA ARG A 190 -3.47 -7.99 -15.30
C ARG A 190 -2.29 -7.01 -15.40
N TRP A 191 -1.50 -6.90 -14.34
CA TRP A 191 -0.30 -6.08 -14.29
C TRP A 191 0.90 -6.91 -14.75
N THR A 192 1.05 -7.01 -16.07
CA THR A 192 2.09 -7.82 -16.71
C THR A 192 3.47 -7.14 -16.59
N PRO A 193 4.53 -7.88 -16.20
CA PRO A 193 5.92 -7.40 -16.30
C PRO A 193 6.25 -6.94 -17.71
N THR A 194 7.08 -5.92 -17.87
CA THR A 194 7.38 -5.35 -19.19
C THR A 194 7.98 -6.40 -20.13
N ARG A 195 8.85 -7.27 -19.62
CA ARG A 195 9.44 -8.40 -20.38
C ARG A 195 8.44 -9.45 -20.89
N GLU A 196 7.20 -9.46 -20.37
CA GLU A 196 6.15 -10.41 -20.73
C GLU A 196 5.05 -9.78 -21.59
N ILE A 197 5.16 -8.48 -21.93
CA ILE A 197 4.22 -7.82 -22.85
C ILE A 197 4.42 -8.41 -24.26
N PRO A 198 3.34 -8.91 -24.91
CA PRO A 198 3.44 -9.49 -26.25
C PRO A 198 3.97 -8.51 -27.30
N GLU A 199 4.73 -9.01 -28.26
CA GLU A 199 5.09 -8.24 -29.45
C GLU A 199 3.85 -7.84 -30.26
N GLY A 200 3.90 -6.67 -30.92
CA GLY A 200 2.84 -6.21 -31.84
C GLY A 200 1.64 -5.53 -31.16
N VAL A 201 1.75 -5.16 -29.88
CA VAL A 201 0.79 -4.25 -29.23
C VAL A 201 0.86 -2.85 -29.84
N GLU A 202 -0.21 -2.05 -29.69
CA GLU A 202 -0.34 -0.73 -30.33
C GLU A 202 0.65 0.33 -29.81
N PHE A 203 1.34 0.06 -28.70
CA PHE A 203 2.29 0.98 -28.07
C PHE A 203 3.71 0.42 -28.11
N GLU A 204 4.68 1.33 -28.02
CA GLU A 204 6.10 0.99 -28.04
C GLU A 204 6.53 0.45 -26.66
N VAL A 205 6.70 -0.88 -26.56
CA VAL A 205 7.03 -1.60 -25.31
C VAL A 205 8.33 -1.08 -24.67
N GLU A 206 9.28 -0.59 -25.47
CA GLU A 206 10.56 -0.04 -24.98
C GLU A 206 10.41 1.21 -24.09
N TYR A 207 9.26 1.91 -24.15
CA TYR A 207 8.96 3.06 -23.29
C TYR A 207 8.08 2.69 -22.09
N VAL A 208 7.74 1.42 -21.90
CA VAL A 208 6.97 0.96 -20.74
C VAL A 208 7.94 0.70 -19.58
N PRO A 209 7.86 1.47 -18.47
CA PRO A 209 8.76 1.24 -17.34
C PRO A 209 8.52 -0.14 -16.71
N PRO A 210 9.51 -0.73 -16.02
CA PRO A 210 9.33 -1.94 -15.24
C PRO A 210 8.11 -1.86 -14.30
N LEU A 211 7.48 -3.00 -14.03
CA LEU A 211 6.24 -3.11 -13.27
C LEU A 211 6.31 -2.41 -11.91
N GLN A 212 7.38 -2.63 -11.16
CA GLN A 212 7.59 -2.04 -9.84
C GLN A 212 7.78 -0.53 -9.92
N GLN A 213 8.41 -0.02 -10.99
CA GLN A 213 8.53 1.41 -11.25
C GLN A 213 7.15 2.02 -11.54
N ARG A 214 6.34 1.37 -12.37
CA ARG A 214 4.96 1.80 -12.66
C ARG A 214 4.09 1.80 -11.40
N ALA A 215 4.22 0.77 -10.56
CA ALA A 215 3.50 0.67 -9.30
C ALA A 215 3.90 1.78 -8.33
N MET A 216 5.20 1.97 -8.08
CA MET A 216 5.72 2.98 -7.16
C MET A 216 5.44 4.40 -7.67
N GLY A 217 5.84 4.70 -8.90
CA GLY A 217 5.66 6.01 -9.52
C GLY A 217 4.18 6.38 -9.71
N GLY A 218 3.34 5.41 -10.09
CA GLY A 218 1.90 5.60 -10.18
C GLY A 218 1.27 5.97 -8.84
N ALA A 219 1.63 5.28 -7.75
CA ALA A 219 1.13 5.59 -6.42
C ALA A 219 1.51 7.02 -5.99
N LEU A 220 2.76 7.42 -6.23
CA LEU A 220 3.23 8.78 -5.94
C LEU A 220 2.44 9.84 -6.72
N LEU A 221 2.22 9.60 -8.02
CA LEU A 221 1.47 10.51 -8.89
C LEU A 221 0.00 10.62 -8.50
N TRP A 222 -0.65 9.49 -8.16
CA TRP A 222 -2.04 9.48 -7.72
C TRP A 222 -2.24 10.27 -6.43
N VAL A 223 -1.40 10.05 -5.42
CA VAL A 223 -1.46 10.81 -4.16
C VAL A 223 -1.18 12.29 -4.41
N GLN A 224 -0.16 12.61 -5.22
CA GLN A 224 0.15 14.01 -5.57
C GLN A 224 -0.99 14.71 -6.33
N ALA A 225 -1.78 13.98 -7.11
CA ALA A 225 -2.91 14.53 -7.87
C ALA A 225 -4.13 14.84 -7.00
N LEU A 226 -4.23 14.28 -5.80
CA LEU A 226 -5.37 14.48 -4.90
C LEU A 226 -5.59 15.95 -4.54
N ASP A 227 -4.51 16.71 -4.36
CA ASP A 227 -4.61 18.13 -4.02
C ASP A 227 -5.48 18.90 -5.03
N GLU A 228 -5.16 18.72 -6.32
CA GLU A 228 -5.85 19.39 -7.42
C GLU A 228 -7.23 18.78 -7.68
N HIS A 229 -7.35 17.46 -7.60
CA HIS A 229 -8.60 16.76 -7.87
C HIS A 229 -9.68 17.13 -6.86
N LEU A 230 -9.39 17.00 -5.56
CA LEU A 230 -10.35 17.29 -4.50
C LEU A 230 -10.77 18.77 -4.52
N TRP A 231 -9.83 19.68 -4.74
CA TRP A 231 -10.12 21.11 -4.86
C TRP A 231 -11.02 21.42 -6.06
N ARG A 232 -10.72 20.89 -7.26
CA ARG A 232 -11.55 21.12 -8.46
C ARG A 232 -12.93 20.47 -8.38
N LYS A 233 -13.05 19.39 -7.60
CA LYS A 233 -14.28 18.61 -7.48
C LYS A 233 -15.01 18.84 -6.16
N GLU A 234 -14.65 19.88 -5.40
CA GLU A 234 -15.12 20.14 -4.04
C GLU A 234 -16.63 19.89 -3.85
N ILE A 235 -17.45 20.39 -4.78
CA ILE A 235 -18.91 20.26 -4.74
C ILE A 235 -19.44 18.82 -4.79
N LEU A 236 -18.64 17.86 -5.27
CA LEU A 236 -19.00 16.45 -5.40
C LEU A 236 -18.49 15.61 -4.22
N ILE A 237 -17.48 16.11 -3.48
CA ILE A 237 -16.77 15.33 -2.47
C ILE A 237 -17.64 15.19 -1.21
N THR A 238 -17.64 13.98 -0.65
CA THR A 238 -18.32 13.62 0.59
C THR A 238 -17.28 13.20 1.64
N ASP A 239 -17.70 13.16 2.92
CA ASP A 239 -16.84 12.64 3.99
C ASP A 239 -16.43 11.18 3.78
N ALA A 240 -17.31 10.37 3.17
CA ALA A 240 -17.01 8.99 2.81
C ALA A 240 -15.87 8.93 1.77
N ILE A 241 -15.95 9.74 0.70
CA ILE A 241 -14.87 9.83 -0.29
C ILE A 241 -13.56 10.25 0.38
N LEU A 242 -13.59 11.22 1.31
CA LEU A 242 -12.38 11.64 2.03
C LEU A 242 -11.82 10.53 2.93
N ASP A 243 -12.67 9.71 3.54
CA ASP A 243 -12.25 8.55 4.34
C ASP A 243 -11.62 7.44 3.49
N ASP A 244 -12.16 7.19 2.30
CA ASP A 244 -11.58 6.26 1.34
C ASP A 244 -10.22 6.78 0.85
N VAL A 245 -10.14 8.06 0.45
CA VAL A 245 -8.89 8.73 0.10
C VAL A 245 -7.85 8.61 1.20
N ARG A 246 -8.24 8.81 2.47
CA ARG A 246 -7.34 8.64 3.63
C ARG A 246 -6.78 7.22 3.66
N TRP A 247 -7.65 6.22 3.58
CA TRP A 247 -7.24 4.82 3.63
C TRP A 247 -6.32 4.45 2.47
N ASP A 248 -6.72 4.74 1.22
CA ASP A 248 -5.96 4.37 0.03
C ASP A 248 -4.60 5.06 0.00
N THR A 249 -4.55 6.34 0.41
CA THR A 249 -3.28 7.08 0.56
C THR A 249 -2.38 6.42 1.60
N LYS A 250 -2.93 6.07 2.78
CA LYS A 250 -2.16 5.39 3.83
C LYS A 250 -1.63 4.06 3.32
N ALA A 251 -2.48 3.24 2.70
CA ALA A 251 -2.12 1.93 2.17
C ALA A 251 -1.04 2.03 1.08
N MET A 252 -1.17 2.98 0.14
CA MET A 252 -0.12 3.24 -0.86
C MET A 252 1.21 3.63 -0.20
N LEU A 253 1.21 4.54 0.78
CA LEU A 253 2.43 4.90 1.53
C LEU A 253 3.03 3.70 2.27
N GLY A 254 2.19 2.79 2.81
CA GLY A 254 2.66 1.53 3.40
C GLY A 254 3.33 0.62 2.38
N GLY A 255 2.78 0.50 1.17
CA GLY A 255 3.41 -0.26 0.09
C GLY A 255 4.73 0.36 -0.40
N LEU A 256 4.77 1.70 -0.52
CA LEU A 256 5.99 2.45 -0.82
C LEU A 256 7.07 2.24 0.25
N TYR A 257 6.66 2.23 1.52
CA TYR A 257 7.53 1.99 2.65
C TYR A 257 8.14 0.58 2.60
N LEU A 258 7.36 -0.47 2.32
CA LEU A 258 7.88 -1.84 2.19
C LEU A 258 8.94 -1.95 1.07
N MET A 259 8.72 -1.31 -0.07
CA MET A 259 9.70 -1.28 -1.15
C MET A 259 10.98 -0.52 -0.76
N ALA A 260 10.83 0.64 -0.09
CA ALA A 260 11.96 1.42 0.41
C ALA A 260 12.76 0.67 1.48
N LEU A 261 12.07 -0.07 2.36
CA LEU A 261 12.69 -0.89 3.40
C LEU A 261 13.51 -2.03 2.78
N ALA A 262 12.96 -2.73 1.78
CA ALA A 262 13.71 -3.76 1.07
C ALA A 262 14.95 -3.19 0.35
N ALA A 263 14.83 -2.02 -0.29
CA ALA A 263 15.98 -1.34 -0.88
C ALA A 263 17.03 -0.98 0.18
N HIS A 264 16.62 -0.41 1.31
CA HIS A 264 17.52 -0.12 2.43
C HIS A 264 18.21 -1.38 2.94
N ASP A 265 17.50 -2.50 3.06
CA ASP A 265 18.05 -3.77 3.52
C ASP A 265 19.14 -4.32 2.58
N ILE A 266 18.94 -4.19 1.26
CA ILE A 266 19.97 -4.53 0.27
C ILE A 266 21.20 -3.64 0.46
N ALA A 267 21.00 -2.33 0.65
CA ALA A 267 22.07 -1.36 0.84
C ALA A 267 22.87 -1.60 2.13
N ALA A 268 22.20 -2.03 3.20
CA ALA A 268 22.80 -2.38 4.49
C ALA A 268 23.63 -3.67 4.43
N GLY A 269 23.44 -4.51 3.41
CA GLY A 269 24.21 -5.74 3.21
C GLY A 269 24.05 -6.71 4.39
N ALA A 270 25.17 -7.02 5.07
CA ALA A 270 25.17 -7.95 6.20
C ALA A 270 24.47 -7.42 7.46
N ASP A 271 24.25 -6.10 7.54
CA ASP A 271 23.55 -5.45 8.65
C ASP A 271 22.03 -5.32 8.39
N GLY A 272 21.55 -5.86 7.26
CA GLY A 272 20.13 -5.96 6.95
C GLY A 272 19.37 -6.85 7.94
N SER A 273 18.10 -6.54 8.18
CA SER A 273 17.20 -7.28 9.05
C SER A 273 16.33 -8.30 8.31
N LEU A 274 16.21 -8.21 6.99
CA LEU A 274 15.40 -9.09 6.16
C LEU A 274 16.21 -10.26 5.61
N THR A 275 15.64 -11.46 5.70
CA THR A 275 16.14 -12.59 4.90
C THR A 275 15.81 -12.37 3.42
N ASP A 276 16.46 -13.11 2.52
CA ASP A 276 16.19 -12.97 1.08
C ASP A 276 14.74 -13.36 0.70
N ALA A 277 14.13 -14.32 1.41
CA ALA A 277 12.72 -14.62 1.23
C ALA A 277 11.81 -13.45 1.67
N GLN A 278 12.12 -12.83 2.81
CA GLN A 278 11.38 -11.68 3.32
C GLN A 278 11.59 -10.44 2.45
N LEU A 279 12.76 -10.27 1.86
CA LEU A 279 13.06 -9.23 0.88
C LEU A 279 12.16 -9.39 -0.36
N THR A 280 12.12 -10.58 -0.95
CA THR A 280 11.25 -10.91 -2.08
C THR A 280 9.78 -10.65 -1.74
N ALA A 281 9.35 -11.04 -0.54
CA ALA A 281 8.00 -10.81 -0.05
C ALA A 281 7.70 -9.31 0.11
N ALA A 282 8.61 -8.53 0.70
CA ALA A 282 8.44 -7.08 0.88
C ALA A 282 8.31 -6.35 -0.45
N LEU A 283 9.15 -6.68 -1.44
CA LEU A 283 9.09 -6.09 -2.78
C LEU A 283 7.78 -6.45 -3.49
N THR A 284 7.41 -7.74 -3.49
CA THR A 284 6.18 -8.21 -4.14
C THR A 284 4.94 -7.62 -3.47
N ALA A 285 4.89 -7.64 -2.14
CA ALA A 285 3.78 -7.12 -1.36
C ALA A 285 3.63 -5.60 -1.48
N GLY A 286 4.74 -4.85 -1.40
CA GLY A 286 4.72 -3.40 -1.58
C GLY A 286 4.22 -3.01 -2.97
N THR A 287 4.63 -3.76 -4.00
CA THR A 287 4.13 -3.60 -5.37
C THR A 287 2.64 -3.91 -5.46
N ALA A 288 2.19 -5.03 -4.90
CA ALA A 288 0.78 -5.42 -4.93
C ALA A 288 -0.13 -4.44 -4.18
N VAL A 289 0.29 -4.01 -2.98
CA VAL A 289 -0.45 -3.02 -2.17
C VAL A 289 -0.56 -1.69 -2.92
N THR A 290 0.54 -1.20 -3.50
CA THR A 290 0.48 0.05 -4.27
C THR A 290 -0.43 -0.07 -5.48
N ILE A 291 -0.37 -1.17 -6.24
CA ILE A 291 -1.25 -1.40 -7.39
C ILE A 291 -2.73 -1.40 -6.98
N VAL A 292 -3.08 -2.22 -5.98
CA VAL A 292 -4.48 -2.39 -5.57
C VAL A 292 -5.06 -1.07 -5.09
N ASN A 293 -4.33 -0.31 -4.27
CA ASN A 293 -4.87 0.93 -3.69
C ASN A 293 -4.83 2.11 -4.68
N GLN A 294 -4.03 2.05 -5.75
CA GLN A 294 -4.19 2.98 -6.88
C GLN A 294 -5.52 2.73 -7.62
N GLU A 295 -5.85 1.46 -7.82
CA GLU A 295 -7.13 1.09 -8.44
C GLU A 295 -8.32 1.43 -7.54
N GLU A 296 -8.24 1.17 -6.22
CA GLU A 296 -9.28 1.57 -5.26
C GLU A 296 -9.45 3.09 -5.26
N LEU A 297 -8.36 3.87 -5.13
CA LEU A 297 -8.44 5.32 -5.11
C LEU A 297 -9.09 5.89 -6.39
N MET A 298 -8.77 5.29 -7.54
CA MET A 298 -9.40 5.66 -8.80
C MET A 298 -10.92 5.46 -8.75
N GLN A 299 -11.39 4.33 -8.20
CA GLN A 299 -12.82 4.03 -8.08
C GLN A 299 -13.51 4.87 -7.01
N ASP A 300 -12.83 5.14 -5.90
CA ASP A 300 -13.44 5.74 -4.72
C ASP A 300 -13.43 7.27 -4.76
N ALA A 301 -12.37 7.87 -5.32
CA ALA A 301 -12.23 9.32 -5.35
C ALA A 301 -12.32 9.93 -6.75
N PHE A 302 -11.82 9.26 -7.79
CA PHE A 302 -11.73 9.86 -9.13
C PHE A 302 -12.95 9.56 -10.01
N TRP A 303 -13.50 8.36 -9.92
CA TRP A 303 -14.73 7.96 -10.60
C TRP A 303 -15.97 8.24 -9.76
N ILE A 304 -16.31 9.53 -9.60
CA ILE A 304 -17.46 9.94 -8.80
C ILE A 304 -18.76 9.77 -9.58
N THR A 305 -19.58 8.78 -9.21
CA THR A 305 -20.91 8.53 -9.78
C THR A 305 -22.02 9.32 -9.06
N GLU A 306 -23.24 9.28 -9.59
CA GLU A 306 -24.42 9.96 -9.00
C GLU A 306 -24.74 9.45 -7.59
N GLU A 307 -24.44 8.18 -7.31
CA GLU A 307 -24.68 7.55 -6.01
C GLU A 307 -23.64 7.95 -4.97
N LYS A 308 -22.39 8.22 -5.40
CA LYS A 308 -21.28 8.60 -4.51
C LYS A 308 -21.23 10.10 -4.22
N ARG A 309 -21.63 10.94 -5.19
CA ARG A 309 -21.47 12.38 -5.08
C ARG A 309 -22.33 12.99 -3.98
N LYS A 310 -21.87 14.11 -3.46
CA LYS A 310 -22.69 14.98 -2.60
C LYS A 310 -24.03 15.33 -3.31
N PRO A 311 -25.18 15.23 -2.61
CA PRO A 311 -26.47 15.58 -3.19
C PRO A 311 -26.48 17.01 -3.74
N SER A 312 -27.10 17.21 -4.91
CA SER A 312 -27.34 18.54 -5.46
C SER A 312 -28.71 19.07 -5.08
N GLU A 313 -28.82 20.34 -4.74
CA GLU A 313 -30.12 21.02 -4.52
C GLU A 313 -31.08 20.86 -5.71
N ALA A 314 -30.54 20.76 -6.93
CA ALA A 314 -31.32 20.58 -8.16
C ALA A 314 -31.89 19.17 -8.36
N SER A 315 -31.38 18.13 -7.68
CA SER A 315 -31.86 16.75 -7.88
C SER A 315 -33.12 16.43 -7.08
N GLY A 316 -33.62 17.36 -6.26
CA GLY A 316 -34.84 17.18 -5.47
C GLY A 316 -34.75 16.05 -4.43
N ARG A 317 -33.56 15.46 -4.23
CA ARG A 317 -33.22 14.64 -3.07
C ARG A 317 -33.01 15.63 -1.91
N GLU A 318 -34.11 16.05 -1.29
CA GLU A 318 -34.07 16.69 0.02
C GLU A 318 -33.24 15.82 0.96
N GLU A 319 -32.50 16.47 1.85
CA GLU A 319 -31.75 15.88 2.96
C GLU A 319 -32.54 14.70 3.58
N GLU A 320 -32.20 13.46 3.22
CA GLU A 320 -32.54 12.33 4.08
C GLU A 320 -31.63 12.46 5.31
N LEU A 321 -32.23 13.13 6.30
CA LEU A 321 -31.74 13.41 7.63
C LEU A 321 -31.12 12.18 8.31
N PRO A 322 -30.22 12.39 9.29
CA PRO A 322 -29.15 11.46 9.62
C PRO A 322 -29.57 10.29 10.53
N TRP A 323 -30.66 9.56 10.23
CA TRP A 323 -31.09 8.37 11.00
C TRP A 323 -31.93 7.33 10.21
N GLN A 324 -31.64 7.10 8.94
CA GLN A 324 -32.10 5.88 8.24
C GLN A 324 -30.92 4.94 7.99
#